data_AF-R9IJ33-F1
#
_entry.id   AF-R9IJ33-F1
#
_cell.length_a   1.000
_cell.length_b   1.000
_cell.length_c   1.000
_cell.angle_alpha   90.00
_cell.angle_beta   90.00
_cell.angle_gamma   90.00
#
_symmetry.space_group_name_H-M   'P 1'
#
loop_
_entity.id
_entity.type
_entity.pdbx_description
1 polymer ?
#
loop_
_entity_poly.entity_id
_entity_poly.type
_entity_poly.pdbx_seq_one_letter_code
_entity_poly.pdbx_strand_id
1 'polypeptide(L)' 'MNRTQNCAECEFMKKYNYGKKIYYCDHVDRIDDMGKLSVNELPKRSPEWCPLRK' A
#
# COMPACT_ATOMS: atom_id res chain seq x y z
N MET A 1 -7.57 18.56 7.36
CA MET A 1 -7.79 17.72 6.16
C MET A 1 -7.39 16.28 6.50
N ASN A 2 -8.30 15.49 7.07
CA ASN A 2 -8.10 14.05 7.28
C ASN A 2 -8.67 13.30 6.07
N ARG A 3 -7.99 13.40 4.93
CA ARG A 3 -8.17 12.39 3.89
C ARG A 3 -7.41 11.18 4.41
N THR A 4 -8.12 10.20 4.97
CA THR A 4 -7.57 8.88 5.24
C THR A 4 -6.94 8.42 3.93
N GLN A 5 -5.62 8.51 3.81
CA GLN A 5 -4.94 8.18 2.56
C GLN A 5 -5.15 6.69 2.33
N ASN A 6 -6.02 6.37 1.36
CA ASN A 6 -6.27 5.02 0.95
C ASN A 6 -5.12 4.60 0.01
N CYS A 7 -4.76 3.31 -0.01
CA CYS A 7 -3.68 2.84 -0.88
C CYS A 7 -4.07 2.89 -2.37
N ALA A 8 -5.35 3.10 -2.71
CA ALA A 8 -5.82 3.15 -4.08
C ALA A 8 -5.43 4.45 -4.80
N GLU A 9 -5.31 5.56 -4.07
CA GLU A 9 -4.91 6.88 -4.57
C GLU A 9 -3.42 7.17 -4.30
N CYS A 10 -2.68 6.20 -3.78
CA CYS A 10 -1.27 6.37 -3.40
C CYS A 10 -0.35 6.16 -4.61
N GLU A 11 0.49 7.15 -4.91
CA GLU A 11 1.46 7.09 -6.03
C GLU A 11 2.52 5.99 -5.86
N PHE A 12 2.80 5.60 -4.61
CA PHE A 12 3.74 4.53 -4.26
C PHE A 12 3.12 3.13 -4.40
N MET A 13 1.82 3.02 -4.68
CA MET A 13 1.15 1.74 -4.83
C MET A 13 1.53 1.09 -6.17
N LYS A 14 2.12 -0.10 -6.09
CA LYS A 14 2.43 -0.97 -7.22
C LYS A 14 1.51 -2.18 -7.23
N LYS A 15 1.09 -2.58 -8.43
CA LYS A 15 0.26 -3.76 -8.66
C LYS A 15 0.96 -4.70 -9.63
N TYR A 16 1.14 -5.94 -9.22
CA TYR A 16 1.66 -7.01 -10.06
C TYR A 16 0.58 -8.06 -10.30
N ASN A 17 0.57 -8.66 -11.49
CA ASN A 17 -0.37 -9.71 -11.84
C ASN A 17 0.36 -10.94 -12.37
N TYR A 18 0.61 -11.91 -11.50
CA TYR A 18 1.25 -13.20 -11.81
C TYR A 18 0.29 -14.35 -11.50
N GLY A 19 -0.91 -14.31 -12.09
CA GLY A 19 -2.03 -15.22 -11.77
C GLY A 19 -2.81 -14.84 -10.50
N LYS A 20 -2.26 -13.95 -9.67
CA LYS A 20 -2.96 -13.23 -8.60
C LYS A 20 -2.56 -11.76 -8.66
N LYS A 21 -3.49 -10.86 -8.35
CA LYS A 21 -3.18 -9.43 -8.19
C LYS A 21 -2.48 -9.28 -6.84
N ILE A 22 -1.24 -8.79 -6.81
CA ILE A 22 -0.53 -8.52 -5.57
C ILE A 22 -0.21 -7.03 -5.54
N TYR A 23 -0.55 -6.40 -4.43
CA TYR A 23 -0.34 -4.97 -4.22
C TYR A 23 0.81 -4.75 -3.26
N TYR A 24 1.67 -3.80 -3.61
CA TYR A 24 2.83 -3.40 -2.83
C TYR A 24 2.91 -1.88 -2.69
N CYS A 25 3.60 -1.42 -1.67
CA CYS A 25 3.98 -0.05 -1.41
C CYS A 25 5.49 0.06 -1.66
N ASP A 26 5.87 0.85 -2.66
CA ASP A 26 7.27 1.11 -3.01
C ASP A 26 7.75 2.45 -2.45
N HIS A 27 7.27 2.79 -1.25
CA HIS A 27 7.76 3.97 -0.54
C HIS A 27 9.15 3.66 0.04
N VAL A 28 10.09 4.60 -0.09
CA VAL A 28 11.47 4.44 0.41
C VAL A 28 11.52 4.37 1.94
N ASP A 29 10.74 5.21 2.61
CA ASP A 29 10.62 5.22 4.08
C ASP A 29 9.62 4.20 4.64
N ARG A 30 9.29 3.13 3.91
CA ARG A 30 8.45 2.07 4.47
C ARG A 30 9.17 1.41 5.63
N ILE A 31 8.43 1.12 6.71
CA ILE A 31 8.99 0.49 7.91
C ILE A 31 8.97 -1.05 7.78
N ASP A 32 8.26 -1.59 6.79
CA ASP A 32 8.25 -3.03 6.51
C ASP A 32 9.25 -3.40 5.40
N ASP A 33 9.92 -4.55 5.55
CA ASP A 33 10.94 -4.98 4.59
C ASP A 33 10.35 -5.35 3.21
N MET A 34 9.07 -5.73 3.16
CA MET A 34 8.45 -6.29 1.96
C MET A 34 7.56 -5.31 1.19
N GLY A 35 7.07 -4.25 1.81
CA GLY A 35 6.10 -3.32 1.21
C GLY A 35 4.77 -3.99 0.86
N LYS A 36 4.45 -5.20 1.34
CA LYS A 36 3.30 -5.95 0.82
C LYS A 36 2.00 -5.43 1.42
N LEU A 37 1.12 -4.88 0.59
CA LEU A 37 -0.19 -4.39 1.01
C LEU A 37 -1.19 -5.53 1.14
N SER A 38 -1.37 -6.32 0.09
CA SER A 38 -2.44 -7.32 0.04
C SER A 38 -2.39 -8.19 -1.22
N VAL A 39 -3.19 -9.25 -1.22
CA VAL A 39 -3.45 -10.11 -2.39
C VAL A 39 -4.92 -9.92 -2.80
N ASN A 40 -5.16 -9.86 -4.11
CA ASN A 40 -6.43 -9.69 -4.81
C ASN A 40 -7.14 -8.34 -4.63
N GLU A 41 -7.15 -7.76 -3.43
CA GLU A 41 -7.90 -6.54 -3.11
C GLU A 41 -7.04 -5.52 -2.35
N LEU A 42 -7.13 -4.23 -2.66
CA LEU A 42 -6.41 -3.18 -1.94
C LEU A 42 -6.98 -2.95 -0.54
N PRO A 43 -6.13 -2.65 0.47
CA PRO A 43 -6.63 -2.30 1.78
C PRO A 43 -7.37 -0.95 1.75
N LYS A 44 -8.50 -0.88 2.46
CA LYS A 44 -9.32 0.33 2.56
C LYS A 44 -8.66 1.44 3.37
N ARG A 45 -7.67 1.10 4.20
CA ARG A 45 -6.92 2.02 5.06
C ARG A 45 -5.43 1.78 4.88
N SER A 46 -4.64 2.82 5.11
CA SER A 46 -3.18 2.69 5.16
C SER A 46 -2.76 1.67 6.24
N PRO A 47 -1.83 0.76 5.92
CA PRO A 47 -1.23 -0.14 6.89
C PRO A 47 -0.54 0.59 8.03
N GLU A 48 -0.33 -0.11 9.14
CA GLU A 48 0.27 0.50 10.34
C GLU A 48 1.71 0.98 10.15
N TRP A 49 2.46 0.25 9.33
CA TRP A 49 3.83 0.53 8.95
C TRP A 49 3.95 1.58 7.83
N CYS A 50 2.83 2.08 7.31
CA CYS A 50 2.84 3.08 6.24
C CYS A 50 3.37 4.42 6.79
N PRO A 51 4.45 4.98 6.21
CA PRO A 51 5.05 6.23 6.68
C PRO A 51 4.10 7.44 6.52
N LEU A 52 3.10 7.32 5.66
CA LEU A 52 2.11 8.35 5.39
C LEU A 52 0.82 8.18 6.22
N ARG A 53 0.75 7.18 7.11
CA ARG A 53 -0.39 6.96 8.00
C ARG A 53 -0.51 8.14 8.97
N LYS A 54 -1.66 8.84 8.94
CA LYS A 54 -2.06 9.87 9.90
C LYS A 54 -3.34 9.47 10.60
#